data_AF-A0A9D5IVD4-F1
#
_entry.id   AF-A0A9D5IVD4-F1
#
_cell.length_a   1.000
_cell.length_b   1.000
_cell.length_c   1.000
_cell.angle_alpha   90.00
_cell.angle_beta   90.00
_cell.angle_gamma   90.00
#
_symmetry.space_group_name_H-M   'P 1'
#
loop_
_entity.id
_entity.type
_entity.pdbx_description
1 polymer ?
#
loop_
_entity_poly.entity_id
_entity_poly.type
_entity_poly.pdbx_seq_one_letter_code
_entity_poly.pdbx_strand_id
1 'polypeptide(L)' 'MANLIPTNVANEFRRRLTQSRGYEAKRAAARRWVYSILVGRYTSNWWVKYSTELLSEMKVIEREVLG' A
#
# COMPACT_ATOMS: atom_id res chain seq x y z
N MET A 1 -10.94 -12.43 -7.46
CA MET A 1 -9.78 -11.67 -7.94
C MET A 1 -8.63 -11.92 -6.97
N ALA A 2 -7.43 -12.21 -7.47
CA ALA A 2 -6.24 -12.31 -6.62
C ALA A 2 -5.76 -10.90 -6.26
N ASN A 3 -5.41 -10.65 -5.00
CA ASN A 3 -4.87 -9.35 -4.57
C ASN A 3 -3.53 -9.09 -5.26
N LEU A 4 -3.34 -7.88 -5.78
CA LEU A 4 -2.11 -7.44 -6.42
C LEU A 4 -1.03 -7.10 -5.40
N ILE A 5 -1.44 -6.65 -4.20
CA ILE A 5 -0.52 -6.44 -3.09
C ILE A 5 -0.28 -7.79 -2.40
N PRO A 6 0.96 -8.32 -2.42
CA PRO A 6 1.27 -9.57 -1.74
C PRO A 6 0.97 -9.50 -0.24
N THR A 7 0.50 -10.59 0.35
CA THR A 7 0.05 -10.64 1.76
C THR A 7 1.11 -10.10 2.74
N ASN A 8 2.39 -10.42 2.52
CA ASN A 8 3.47 -9.93 3.39
C ASN A 8 3.63 -8.39 3.30
N VAL A 9 3.42 -7.80 2.12
CA VAL A 9 3.46 -6.34 1.91
C VAL A 9 2.22 -5.70 2.53
N ALA A 10 1.05 -6.30 2.36
CA ALA A 10 -0.19 -5.81 2.96
C ALA A 10 -0.13 -5.81 4.50
N ASN A 11 0.43 -6.86 5.11
CA ASN A 11 0.56 -6.95 6.58
C ASN A 11 1.50 -5.88 7.15
N GLU A 12 2.65 -5.66 6.52
CA GLU A 12 3.58 -4.61 6.94
C GLU A 12 3.02 -3.20 6.66
N PHE A 13 2.25 -3.03 5.57
CA PHE A 13 1.53 -1.79 5.30
C PHE A 13 0.51 -1.49 6.41
N ARG A 14 -0.28 -2.48 6.83
CA ARG A 14 -1.19 -2.35 7.99
C ARG A 14 -0.45 -1.93 9.26
N ARG A 15 0.69 -2.57 9.57
CA ARG A 15 1.52 -2.23 10.74
C ARG A 15 1.98 -0.76 10.70
N ARG A 16 2.43 -0.29 9.54
CA ARG A 16 2.86 1.12 9.34
C ARG A 16 1.70 2.09 9.45
N LEU A 17 0.52 1.73 8.94
CA LEU A 17 -0.69 2.54 9.08
C LEU A 17 -1.13 2.68 10.54
N THR A 18 -1.07 1.62 11.35
CA THR A 18 -1.37 1.70 12.79
C THR A 18 -0.48 2.72 13.51
N GLN A 19 0.80 2.79 13.14
CA GLN A 19 1.76 3.77 13.68
C GLN A 19 1.55 5.20 13.13
N SER A 20 0.68 5.36 12.14
CA SER A 20 0.38 6.62 11.46
C SER A 20 -0.89 7.30 11.93
N ARG A 21 -1.64 6.74 12.89
CA ARG A 21 -2.93 7.28 13.37
C ARG A 21 -2.82 8.78 13.68
N GLY A 22 -3.62 9.60 12.98
CA GLY A 22 -3.64 11.06 13.10
C GLY A 22 -2.57 11.82 12.32
N TYR A 23 -1.64 11.15 11.64
CA TYR A 23 -0.51 11.78 10.94
C TYR A 23 -0.50 11.46 9.44
N GLU A 24 -0.98 12.42 8.63
CA GLU A 24 -1.04 12.26 7.19
C GLU A 24 0.34 12.02 6.53
N ALA A 25 1.39 12.69 7.02
CA ALA A 25 2.74 12.48 6.54
C ALA A 25 3.20 11.02 6.70
N LYS A 26 2.84 10.37 7.82
CA LYS A 26 3.16 8.95 8.06
C LYS A 26 2.32 8.02 7.17
N ARG A 27 1.05 8.37 6.89
CA ARG A 27 0.22 7.63 5.91
C ARG A 27 0.84 7.69 4.52
N ALA A 28 1.24 8.88 4.07
CA ALA A 28 1.93 9.05 2.80
C ALA A 28 3.25 8.26 2.73
N ALA A 29 4.02 8.24 3.82
CA ALA A 29 5.24 7.44 3.90
C ALA A 29 4.95 5.92 3.80
N ALA A 30 3.89 5.43 4.44
CA ALA A 30 3.46 4.04 4.33
C ALA A 30 3.06 3.67 2.90
N ARG A 31 2.35 4.56 2.19
CA ARG A 31 2.00 4.37 0.77
C ARG A 31 3.24 4.33 -0.13
N ARG A 32 4.19 5.26 0.08
CA ARG A 32 5.46 5.27 -0.65
C ARG A 32 6.26 4.00 -0.43
N TRP A 33 6.23 3.45 0.78
CA TRP A 33 6.88 2.16 1.07
C TRP A 33 6.29 1.03 0.23
N VAL A 34 4.96 0.91 0.11
CA VAL A 34 4.31 -0.08 -0.77
C VAL A 34 4.77 0.10 -2.21
N TYR A 35 4.76 1.34 -2.72
CA TYR A 35 5.26 1.66 -4.06
C TYR A 35 6.71 1.18 -4.25
N SER A 36 7.63 1.54 -3.36
CA SER A 36 9.04 1.17 -3.45
C SER A 36 9.25 -0.33 -3.47
N ILE A 37 8.50 -1.08 -2.64
CA ILE A 37 8.60 -2.55 -2.62
C ILE A 37 8.07 -3.16 -3.91
N LEU A 38 6.91 -2.72 -4.41
CA LEU A 38 6.30 -3.30 -5.60
C LEU A 38 7.06 -2.92 -6.88
N VAL A 39 7.53 -1.68 -7.00
CA VAL A 39 8.38 -1.27 -8.13
C VAL A 39 9.73 -1.97 -8.09
N GLY A 40 10.35 -2.14 -6.92
CA GLY A 40 11.60 -2.89 -6.79
C GLY A 40 11.45 -4.36 -7.20
N ARG A 41 10.27 -4.95 -7.01
CA ARG A 41 9.98 -6.35 -7.37
C ARG A 41 9.50 -6.54 -8.81
N TYR A 42 8.64 -5.65 -9.31
CA TYR A 42 7.90 -5.85 -10.56
C TYR A 42 8.16 -4.78 -11.62
N THR A 43 9.00 -3.78 -11.34
CA THR A 43 9.30 -2.60 -12.17
C THR A 43 8.19 -1.53 -12.19
N SER A 44 8.58 -0.32 -12.61
CA SER A 44 7.68 0.82 -12.73
C SER A 44 6.59 0.61 -13.78
N ASN A 45 6.87 -0.10 -14.87
CA ASN A 45 5.89 -0.36 -15.93
C ASN A 45 4.73 -1.23 -15.43
N TRP A 46 5.04 -2.21 -14.60
CA TRP A 46 4.02 -3.04 -13.95
C TRP A 46 3.17 -2.21 -12.99
N TRP A 47 3.80 -1.33 -12.19
CA TRP A 47 3.06 -0.43 -11.31
C TRP A 47 2.09 0.46 -12.10
N VAL A 48 2.54 1.08 -13.20
CA VAL A 48 1.70 1.95 -14.04
C VAL A 48 0.49 1.17 -14.55
N LYS A 49 0.71 -0.05 -15.06
CA LYS A 49 -0.35 -0.90 -15.60
C LYS A 49 -1.45 -1.22 -14.60
N TYR A 50 -1.11 -1.41 -13.32
CA TYR A 50 -2.06 -1.84 -12.27
C TYR A 50 -2.30 -0.78 -11.19
N SER A 51 -1.90 0.47 -11.44
CA SER A 51 -1.88 1.51 -10.41
C SER A 51 -3.27 1.81 -9.84
N THR A 52 -4.31 1.72 -10.66
CA THR A 52 -5.70 1.93 -10.25
C THR A 52 -6.15 0.87 -9.25
N GLU A 53 -5.95 -0.42 -9.53
CA GLU A 53 -6.32 -1.49 -8.60
C GLU A 53 -5.46 -1.47 -7.34
N LEU A 54 -4.15 -1.23 -7.46
CA LEU A 54 -3.24 -1.11 -6.32
C LEU A 54 -3.66 0.00 -5.36
N LEU A 55 -3.98 1.19 -5.89
CA LEU A 55 -4.44 2.31 -5.07
C LEU A 55 -5.81 2.02 -4.44
N SER A 56 -6.68 1.26 -5.13
CA SER A 56 -7.96 0.81 -4.57
C SER A 56 -7.75 -0.17 -3.40
N GLU A 57 -6.89 -1.18 -3.56
CA GLU A 57 -6.54 -2.12 -2.48
C GLU A 57 -5.91 -1.38 -1.29
N MET A 58 -5.02 -0.43 -1.52
CA MET A 58 -4.44 0.39 -0.47
C MET A 58 -5.49 1.20 0.30
N LYS A 59 -6.48 1.79 -0.40
CA LYS A 59 -7.59 2.53 0.24
C LYS A 59 -8.45 1.62 1.11
N VAL A 60 -8.74 0.40 0.67
CA VAL A 60 -9.48 -0.59 1.47
C VAL A 60 -8.71 -0.87 2.76
N ILE A 61 -7.40 -1.17 2.67
CA ILE A 61 -6.56 -1.41 3.84
C ILE A 61 -6.50 -0.18 4.76
N GLU A 62 -6.37 1.03 4.20
CA GLU A 62 -6.38 2.27 4.97
C GLU A 62 -7.68 2.43 5.77
N ARG A 63 -8.83 2.17 5.15
CA ARG A 63 -10.14 2.21 5.82
C ARG A 63 -10.27 1.14 6.91
N GLU A 64 -9.83 -0.09 6.65
CA GLU A 64 -9.83 -1.17 7.65
C GLU A 64 -9.03 -0.82 8.92
N VAL A 65 -7.87 -0.17 8.76
CA VAL A 65 -6.95 0.12 9.87
C VAL A 65 -7.28 1.42 10.60
N LEU A 66 -7.73 2.44 9.86
CA LEU A 66 -7.88 3.79 10.37
C LEU A 66 -9.31 4.17 10.75
N GLY A 67 -10.33 3.47 10.22
CA GLY A 67 -11.76 3.77 10.43
C GLY A 67 -12.33 4.66 9.34
#